data_AF-A0A3D1CM18-F1
#
_entry.id   AF-A0A3D1CM18-F1
#
_cell.length_a   1.000
_cell.length_b   1.000
_cell.length_c   1.000
_cell.angle_alpha   90.00
_cell.angle_beta   90.00
_cell.angle_gamma   90.00
#
_symmetry.space_group_name_H-M   'P 1'
#
loop_
_entity.id
_entity.type
_entity.pdbx_description
1 polymer ?
#
loop_
_entity_poly.entity_id
_entity_poly.type
_entity_poly.pdbx_seq_one_letter_code
_entity_poly.pdbx_strand_id
1 'polypeptide(L)'
;MHLLKIFLVLLLILSSMSCATVSHQQQLNYKGNKAYLSGRYQEALQSYEKTLRAANKNRDQQYIAIAMYGLGRTNIKLCRLDEAEKWLKQSIIVREKVADNDEAKITQNISELARLYSAQQRYLEANVLFERSLPLLYQMKADHSDPIELANHLDEYEKSLRQTGRLSEADVIAKKSKELR
;
A
#
# COMPACT_ATOMS: atom_id res chain seq x y z
N MET A 1 -22.29 38.11 35.70
CA MET A 1 -20.95 37.80 35.12
C MET A 1 -20.49 36.34 35.30
N HIS A 2 -21.03 35.57 36.27
CA HIS A 2 -20.66 34.14 36.46
C HIS A 2 -21.30 33.16 35.46
N LEU A 3 -22.54 33.40 35.02
CA LEU A 3 -23.22 32.54 34.03
C LEU A 3 -22.52 32.52 32.66
N LEU A 4 -21.98 33.67 32.23
CA LEU A 4 -21.31 33.80 30.92
C LEU A 4 -19.98 33.01 30.87
N LYS A 5 -19.27 32.92 32.00
CA LYS A 5 -18.03 32.12 32.11
C LYS A 5 -18.32 30.61 32.09
N ILE A 6 -19.41 30.17 32.72
CA ILE A 6 -19.82 28.76 32.71
C ILE A 6 -20.25 28.34 31.29
N PHE A 7 -20.97 29.21 30.58
CA PHE A 7 -21.39 28.94 29.20
C PHE A 7 -20.20 28.89 28.22
N LEU A 8 -19.20 29.76 28.40
CA LEU A 8 -17.98 29.76 27.58
C LEU A 8 -17.12 28.51 27.83
N VAL A 9 -17.04 28.05 29.08
CA VAL A 9 -16.31 26.81 29.44
C VAL A 9 -17.04 25.57 28.89
N LEU A 10 -18.37 25.52 28.91
CA LEU A 10 -19.15 24.44 28.29
C LEU A 10 -18.99 24.40 26.75
N LEU A 11 -18.96 25.56 26.09
CA LEU A 11 -18.68 25.67 24.64
C LEU A 11 -17.25 25.22 24.28
N LEU A 12 -16.27 25.51 25.14
CA LEU A 12 -14.89 25.05 24.97
C LEU A 12 -14.73 23.53 25.18
N ILE A 13 -15.47 22.93 26.13
CA ILE A 13 -15.47 21.47 26.35
C ILE A 13 -16.18 20.73 25.21
N LEU A 14 -17.23 21.31 24.62
CA LEU A 14 -17.89 20.77 23.42
C LEU A 14 -16.99 20.86 22.17
N SER A 15 -16.06 21.82 22.12
CA SER A 15 -15.08 21.93 21.02
C SER A 15 -13.89 20.96 21.15
N SER A 16 -13.57 20.50 22.37
CA SER A 16 -12.50 19.54 22.63
C SER A 16 -12.95 18.07 22.62
N MET A 17 -14.25 17.81 22.50
CA MET A 17 -14.85 16.48 22.33
C MET A 17 -15.07 16.09 20.86
N SER A 18 -14.26 16.59 19.93
CA SER A 18 -14.05 15.88 18.65
C SER A 18 -13.05 14.74 18.88
N CYS A 19 -13.41 13.77 19.71
CA CYS A 19 -12.79 12.45 19.61
C CYS A 19 -13.16 11.93 18.22
N ALA A 20 -12.20 11.92 17.28
CA ALA A 20 -12.45 11.54 15.90
C ALA A 20 -13.10 10.15 15.86
N THR A 21 -14.42 10.12 15.64
CA THR A 21 -15.13 8.85 15.49
C THR A 21 -14.56 8.13 14.27
N VAL A 22 -14.11 6.89 14.46
CA VAL A 22 -13.55 6.07 13.39
C VAL A 22 -14.60 5.89 12.31
N SER A 23 -14.30 6.32 11.07
CA SER A 23 -15.26 6.28 9.97
C SER A 23 -15.71 4.85 9.66
N HIS A 24 -16.91 4.69 9.10
CA HIS A 24 -17.42 3.35 8.76
C HIS A 24 -16.48 2.60 7.81
N GLN A 25 -15.92 3.28 6.78
CA GLN A 25 -14.93 2.67 5.89
C GLN A 25 -13.65 2.25 6.64
N GLN A 26 -13.20 3.04 7.63
CA GLN A 26 -12.01 2.69 8.41
C GLN A 26 -12.23 1.44 9.27
N GLN A 27 -13.40 1.28 9.88
CA GLN A 27 -13.74 0.08 10.65
C GLN A 27 -13.78 -1.18 9.76
N LEU A 28 -14.37 -1.06 8.58
CA LEU A 28 -14.41 -2.15 7.60
C LEU A 28 -13.01 -2.52 7.10
N ASN A 29 -12.17 -1.52 6.83
CA ASN A 29 -10.79 -1.72 6.43
C ASN A 29 -9.98 -2.43 7.52
N TYR A 30 -10.16 -2.02 8.78
CA TYR A 30 -9.52 -2.68 9.92
C TYR A 30 -9.93 -4.16 10.02
N LYS A 31 -11.22 -4.47 9.84
CA LYS A 31 -11.70 -5.86 9.79
C LYS A 31 -11.04 -6.64 8.64
N GLY A 32 -10.92 -6.02 7.46
CA GLY A 32 -10.22 -6.59 6.31
C GLY A 32 -8.77 -6.92 6.61
N ASN A 33 -8.02 -5.97 7.18
CA ASN A 33 -6.63 -6.16 7.59
C ASN A 33 -6.49 -7.29 8.62
N LYS A 34 -7.35 -7.32 9.65
CA LYS A 34 -7.34 -8.38 10.67
C LYS A 34 -7.61 -9.75 10.06
N ALA A 35 -8.59 -9.86 9.16
CA ALA A 35 -8.89 -11.10 8.46
C ALA A 35 -7.74 -11.55 7.56
N TYR A 36 -7.14 -10.64 6.81
CA TYR A 36 -5.98 -10.90 5.95
C TYR A 36 -4.79 -11.44 6.75
N LEU A 37 -4.44 -10.79 7.86
CA LEU A 37 -3.35 -11.22 8.74
C LEU A 37 -3.63 -12.57 9.40
N SER A 38 -4.91 -12.94 9.56
CA SER A 38 -5.33 -14.24 10.09
C SER A 38 -5.44 -15.33 9.02
N GLY A 39 -5.06 -15.07 7.77
CA GLY A 39 -5.20 -16.01 6.65
C GLY A 39 -6.64 -16.21 6.15
N ARG A 40 -7.63 -15.48 6.69
CA ARG A 40 -9.03 -15.56 6.28
C ARG A 40 -9.27 -14.66 5.06
N TYR A 41 -8.66 -15.02 3.93
CA TYR A 41 -8.61 -14.17 2.74
C TYR A 41 -9.98 -13.91 2.11
N GLN A 42 -10.90 -14.86 2.16
CA GLN A 42 -12.26 -14.65 1.65
C GLN A 42 -13.02 -13.60 2.50
N GLU A 43 -12.86 -13.60 3.83
CA GLU A 43 -13.43 -12.57 4.71
C GLU A 43 -12.76 -11.21 4.52
N ALA A 44 -11.44 -11.21 4.27
CA ALA A 44 -10.70 -9.99 3.97
C ALA A 44 -11.23 -9.35 2.68
N LEU A 45 -11.41 -10.15 1.62
CA LEU A 45 -11.96 -9.71 0.33
C LEU A 45 -13.33 -9.03 0.52
N GLN A 46 -14.26 -9.70 1.21
CA GLN A 46 -15.59 -9.13 1.49
C GLN A 46 -15.51 -7.83 2.29
N SER A 47 -14.58 -7.75 3.25
CA SER A 47 -14.41 -6.55 4.08
C SER A 47 -13.86 -5.39 3.25
N TYR A 48 -12.86 -5.61 2.41
CA TYR A 48 -12.31 -4.57 1.53
C TYR A 48 -13.31 -4.14 0.44
N GLU A 49 -14.14 -5.02 -0.09
CA GLU A 49 -15.23 -4.64 -1.02
C GLU A 49 -16.28 -3.74 -0.33
N LYS A 50 -16.59 -4.01 0.94
CA LYS A 50 -17.47 -3.14 1.75
C LYS A 50 -16.80 -1.81 2.03
N THR A 51 -15.51 -1.80 2.36
CA THR A 51 -14.71 -0.57 2.50
C THR A 51 -14.76 0.27 1.23
N LEU A 52 -14.50 -0.35 0.07
CA LEU A 52 -14.50 0.35 -1.21
C LEU A 52 -15.87 0.96 -1.53
N ARG A 53 -16.96 0.23 -1.28
CA ARG A 53 -18.33 0.76 -1.44
C ARG A 53 -18.62 1.94 -0.53
N ALA A 54 -18.26 1.85 0.76
CA ALA A 54 -18.45 2.93 1.72
C ALA A 54 -17.60 4.17 1.38
N ALA A 55 -16.33 3.97 1.03
CA ALA A 55 -15.41 5.03 0.64
C ALA A 55 -15.87 5.74 -0.64
N ASN A 56 -16.35 5.00 -1.65
CA ASN A 56 -16.95 5.58 -2.85
C ASN A 56 -18.18 6.44 -2.54
N LYS A 57 -19.08 5.96 -1.67
CA LYS A 57 -20.26 6.73 -1.25
C LYS A 57 -19.86 8.06 -0.60
N ASN A 58 -18.78 8.04 0.18
CA ASN A 58 -18.27 9.22 0.88
C ASN A 58 -17.25 10.03 0.06
N ARG A 59 -16.96 9.61 -1.18
CA ARG A 59 -15.94 10.20 -2.08
C ARG A 59 -14.55 10.30 -1.44
N ASP A 60 -14.24 9.40 -0.51
CA ASP A 60 -12.99 9.35 0.23
C ASP A 60 -11.91 8.66 -0.62
N GLN A 61 -11.15 9.46 -1.38
CA GLN A 61 -10.12 8.96 -2.30
C GLN A 61 -9.02 8.18 -1.58
N GLN A 62 -8.70 8.55 -0.34
CA GLN A 62 -7.70 7.85 0.46
C GLN A 62 -8.15 6.42 0.77
N TYR A 63 -9.38 6.24 1.26
CA TYR A 63 -9.90 4.91 1.55
C TYR A 63 -10.30 4.11 0.30
N ILE A 64 -10.64 4.76 -0.81
CA ILE A 64 -10.80 4.08 -2.11
C ILE A 64 -9.48 3.41 -2.48
N ALA A 65 -8.37 4.15 -2.46
CA ALA A 65 -7.05 3.61 -2.75
C ALA A 65 -6.63 2.50 -1.78
N ILE A 66 -6.85 2.69 -0.47
CA ILE A 66 -6.54 1.68 0.57
C ILE A 66 -7.32 0.39 0.33
N ALA A 67 -8.63 0.49 0.06
CA ALA A 67 -9.46 -0.67 -0.19
C ALA A 67 -9.03 -1.42 -1.46
N MET A 68 -8.74 -0.69 -2.56
CA MET A 68 -8.22 -1.30 -3.79
C MET A 68 -6.89 -2.02 -3.55
N TYR A 69 -5.98 -1.43 -2.77
CA TYR A 69 -4.74 -2.12 -2.40
C TYR A 69 -5.00 -3.40 -1.61
N GLY A 70 -5.90 -3.35 -0.61
CA GLY A 70 -6.34 -4.49 0.17
C GLY A 70 -6.94 -5.61 -0.70
N LEU A 71 -7.77 -5.26 -1.68
CA LEU A 71 -8.30 -6.19 -2.68
C LEU A 71 -7.19 -6.81 -3.51
N GLY A 72 -6.23 -6.01 -4.00
CA GLY A 72 -5.10 -6.47 -4.80
C GLY A 72 -4.29 -7.55 -4.08
N ARG A 73 -3.75 -7.24 -2.91
CA ARG A 73 -2.95 -8.19 -2.11
C ARG A 73 -3.74 -9.43 -1.66
N THR A 74 -5.03 -9.29 -1.41
CA THR A 74 -5.89 -10.43 -1.04
C THR A 74 -6.10 -11.37 -2.22
N ASN A 75 -6.28 -10.82 -3.43
CA ASN A 75 -6.40 -11.62 -4.65
C ASN A 75 -5.09 -12.36 -4.98
N ILE A 76 -3.91 -11.79 -4.68
CA ILE A 76 -2.63 -12.53 -4.75
C ILE A 76 -2.69 -13.78 -3.86
N LYS A 77 -3.13 -13.64 -2.61
CA LYS A 77 -3.24 -14.77 -1.67
C LYS A 77 -4.28 -15.82 -2.08
N LEU A 78 -5.23 -15.45 -2.93
CA LEU A 78 -6.23 -16.34 -3.51
C LEU A 78 -5.84 -16.86 -4.91
N CYS A 79 -4.62 -16.57 -5.38
CA CYS A 79 -4.12 -16.91 -6.71
C CYS A 79 -4.95 -16.33 -7.87
N ARG A 80 -5.68 -15.22 -7.63
CA ARG A 80 -6.47 -14.48 -8.61
C ARG A 80 -5.65 -13.33 -9.17
N LEU A 81 -4.69 -13.66 -10.04
CA LEU A 81 -3.62 -12.74 -10.41
C LEU A 81 -4.09 -11.57 -11.29
N ASP A 82 -5.07 -11.80 -12.17
CA ASP A 82 -5.62 -10.76 -13.05
C ASP A 82 -6.41 -9.72 -12.26
N GLU A 83 -7.23 -10.16 -11.30
CA GLU A 83 -7.91 -9.27 -10.37
C GLU A 83 -6.91 -8.50 -9.50
N ALA A 84 -5.85 -9.18 -9.04
CA ALA A 84 -4.81 -8.54 -8.24
C ALA A 84 -4.14 -7.39 -9.01
N GLU A 85 -3.72 -7.65 -10.25
CA GLU A 85 -3.11 -6.64 -11.13
C GLU A 85 -4.03 -5.44 -11.32
N LYS A 86 -5.30 -5.69 -11.67
CA LYS A 86 -6.30 -4.64 -11.87
C LYS A 86 -6.42 -3.76 -10.64
N TRP A 87 -6.56 -4.35 -9.46
CA TRP A 87 -6.75 -3.61 -8.21
C TRP A 87 -5.50 -2.83 -7.79
N LEU A 88 -4.30 -3.41 -7.95
CA LEU A 88 -3.05 -2.72 -7.67
C LEU A 88 -2.84 -1.51 -8.59
N LYS A 89 -3.04 -1.67 -9.91
CA LYS A 89 -2.96 -0.57 -10.87
C LYS A 89 -3.94 0.56 -10.54
N GLN A 90 -5.21 0.23 -10.26
CA GLN A 90 -6.21 1.23 -9.90
C GLN A 90 -5.85 1.96 -8.59
N SER A 91 -5.34 1.23 -7.59
CA SER A 91 -4.89 1.85 -6.33
C SER A 91 -3.74 2.84 -6.56
N ILE A 92 -2.77 2.51 -7.41
CA ILE A 92 -1.66 3.41 -7.77
C ILE A 92 -2.21 4.70 -8.41
N ILE A 93 -3.08 4.56 -9.42
CA ILE A 93 -3.67 5.72 -10.13
C ILE A 93 -4.43 6.65 -9.18
N VAL A 94 -5.17 6.09 -8.22
CA VAL A 94 -5.90 6.91 -7.24
C VAL A 94 -4.92 7.61 -6.29
N ARG A 95 -3.92 6.89 -5.76
CA ARG A 95 -2.93 7.47 -4.83
C ARG A 95 -2.11 8.60 -5.46
N GLU A 96 -1.74 8.46 -6.73
CA GLU A 96 -1.02 9.50 -7.48
C GLU A 96 -1.83 10.80 -7.66
N LYS A 97 -3.17 10.74 -7.53
CA LYS A 97 -4.06 11.90 -7.71
C LYS A 97 -4.50 12.56 -6.41
N VAL A 98 -4.24 11.94 -5.26
CA VAL A 98 -4.59 12.52 -3.95
C VAL A 98 -3.55 13.59 -3.60
N ALA A 99 -4.01 14.78 -3.16
CA ALA A 99 -3.14 15.93 -2.89
C ALA A 99 -2.10 15.67 -1.77
N ASP A 100 -2.46 14.87 -0.77
CA ASP A 100 -1.56 14.39 0.29
C ASP A 100 -1.02 12.99 -0.05
N ASN A 101 -0.38 12.87 -1.22
CA ASN A 101 0.12 11.58 -1.71
C ASN A 101 1.19 11.00 -0.77
N ASP A 102 0.86 9.88 -0.15
CA ASP A 102 1.83 9.12 0.64
C ASP A 102 2.73 8.31 -0.32
N GLU A 103 3.92 8.85 -0.61
CA GLU A 103 4.91 8.22 -1.50
C GLU A 103 5.30 6.81 -1.03
N ALA A 104 5.37 6.57 0.28
CA ALA A 104 5.65 5.26 0.84
C ALA A 104 4.55 4.25 0.48
N LYS A 105 3.29 4.68 0.53
CA LYS A 105 2.14 3.85 0.13
C LYS A 105 2.12 3.61 -1.38
N ILE A 106 2.47 4.59 -2.21
CA ILE A 106 2.57 4.38 -3.66
C ILE A 106 3.68 3.36 -3.97
N THR A 107 4.84 3.52 -3.35
CA THR A 107 6.01 2.65 -3.50
C THR A 107 5.71 1.21 -3.11
N GLN A 108 4.96 1.00 -2.02
CA GLN A 108 4.52 -0.32 -1.59
C GLN A 108 3.64 -0.99 -2.67
N ASN A 109 2.69 -0.27 -3.26
CA ASN A 109 1.84 -0.83 -4.31
C ASN A 109 2.62 -1.18 -5.58
N ILE A 110 3.55 -0.30 -6.00
CA ILE A 110 4.40 -0.53 -7.17
C ILE A 110 5.27 -1.77 -6.94
N SER A 111 5.85 -1.91 -5.76
CA SER A 111 6.66 -3.07 -5.38
C SER A 111 5.86 -4.38 -5.43
N GLU A 112 4.61 -4.38 -4.95
CA GLU A 112 3.74 -5.56 -5.05
C GLU A 112 3.40 -5.91 -6.50
N LEU A 113 3.15 -4.91 -7.35
CA LEU A 113 2.87 -5.14 -8.77
C LEU A 113 4.12 -5.63 -9.53
N ALA A 114 5.31 -5.13 -9.20
CA ALA A 114 6.58 -5.62 -9.75
C ALA A 114 6.80 -7.09 -9.41
N ARG A 115 6.60 -7.47 -8.14
CA ARG A 115 6.68 -8.88 -7.70
C ARG A 115 5.64 -9.76 -8.38
N LEU A 116 4.41 -9.28 -8.56
CA LEU A 116 3.36 -10.00 -9.29
C LEU A 116 3.80 -10.30 -10.73
N TYR A 117 4.35 -9.32 -11.43
CA TYR A 117 4.87 -9.50 -12.78
C TYR A 117 6.08 -10.43 -12.85
N SER A 118 7.02 -10.33 -11.91
CA SER A 118 8.14 -11.27 -11.77
C SER A 118 7.64 -12.71 -11.61
N ALA A 119 6.64 -12.92 -10.74
CA ALA A 119 6.03 -14.24 -10.52
C ALA A 119 5.30 -14.79 -11.76
N GLN A 120 4.76 -13.91 -12.61
CA GLN A 120 4.16 -14.26 -13.89
C GLN A 120 5.18 -14.35 -15.05
N GLN A 121 6.48 -14.24 -14.76
CA GLN A 121 7.57 -14.22 -15.77
C GLN A 121 7.47 -13.05 -16.76
N ARG A 122 6.73 -11.99 -16.42
CA ARG A 122 6.61 -10.75 -17.19
C ARG A 122 7.75 -9.81 -16.82
N TYR A 123 8.98 -10.27 -17.01
CA TYR A 123 10.19 -9.63 -16.48
C TYR A 123 10.45 -8.23 -17.05
N LEU A 124 10.10 -7.97 -18.32
CA LEU A 124 10.22 -6.64 -18.90
C LEU A 124 9.31 -5.62 -18.19
N GLU A 125 8.07 -5.99 -17.90
CA GLU A 125 7.14 -5.13 -17.17
C GLU A 125 7.53 -5.00 -15.69
N ALA A 126 8.05 -6.09 -15.10
CA ALA A 126 8.57 -6.08 -13.73
C ALA A 126 9.75 -5.10 -13.59
N ASN A 127 10.72 -5.13 -14.52
CA ASN A 127 11.89 -4.24 -14.53
C ASN A 127 11.48 -2.77 -14.47
N VAL A 128 10.51 -2.35 -15.31
CA VAL A 128 10.02 -0.97 -15.32
C VAL A 128 9.49 -0.54 -13.94
N LEU A 129 8.78 -1.44 -13.25
CA LEU A 129 8.24 -1.16 -11.93
C LEU A 129 9.31 -1.19 -10.84
N PHE A 130 10.25 -2.13 -10.88
CA PHE A 130 11.39 -2.18 -9.97
C PHE A 130 12.25 -0.91 -10.06
N GLU A 131 12.57 -0.46 -11.28
CA GLU A 131 13.29 0.79 -11.51
C GLU A 131 12.56 2.01 -10.94
N ARG A 132 11.22 2.00 -11.03
CA ARG A 132 10.39 3.07 -10.50
C ARG A 132 10.33 3.09 -8.97
N SER A 133 10.22 1.93 -8.32
CA SER A 133 10.11 1.86 -6.85
C SER A 133 11.45 1.99 -6.15
N LEU A 134 12.56 1.64 -6.81
CA LEU A 134 13.85 1.49 -6.13
C LEU A 134 14.38 2.79 -5.49
N PRO A 135 14.38 3.96 -6.16
CA PRO A 135 14.83 5.21 -5.54
C PRO A 135 14.02 5.58 -4.30
N LEU A 136 12.70 5.36 -4.35
CA LEU A 136 11.78 5.68 -3.26
C LEU A 136 12.01 4.76 -2.05
N LEU A 137 12.25 3.46 -2.29
CA LEU A 137 12.62 2.54 -1.22
C LEU A 137 13.95 2.92 -0.55
N TYR A 138 14.93 3.43 -1.31
CA TYR A 138 16.18 3.94 -0.73
C TYR A 138 15.98 5.20 0.11
N GLN A 139 15.10 6.13 -0.31
CA GLN A 139 14.77 7.31 0.48
C GLN A 139 14.10 6.91 1.81
N MET A 140 13.16 5.96 1.77
CA MET A 140 12.51 5.42 2.96
C MET A 140 13.48 4.71 3.93
N LYS A 141 14.62 4.20 3.45
CA LYS A 141 15.68 3.63 4.29
C LYS A 141 16.40 4.68 5.14
N ALA A 142 16.59 5.89 4.61
CA ALA A 142 17.08 7.01 5.43
C ALA A 142 16.10 7.30 6.59
N ASP A 143 14.82 7.03 6.37
CA ASP A 143 13.70 7.28 7.28
C ASP A 143 13.15 6.01 7.97
N HIS A 144 13.96 4.94 8.11
CA HIS A 144 13.71 3.74 8.93
C HIS A 144 13.01 2.53 8.27
N SER A 145 13.08 2.33 6.94
CA SER A 145 12.61 1.07 6.32
C SER A 145 13.45 -0.15 6.75
N ASP A 146 12.82 -1.30 6.99
CA ASP A 146 13.49 -2.57 7.31
C ASP A 146 14.49 -2.95 6.18
N PRO A 147 15.80 -3.07 6.46
CA PRO A 147 16.80 -3.42 5.45
C PRO A 147 16.48 -4.74 4.72
N ILE A 148 15.73 -5.64 5.34
CA ILE A 148 15.32 -6.92 4.75
C ILE A 148 14.29 -6.73 3.64
N GLU A 149 13.34 -5.80 3.75
CA GLU A 149 12.35 -5.56 2.69
C GLU A 149 13.02 -5.05 1.42
N LEU A 150 13.96 -4.11 1.57
CA LEU A 150 14.74 -3.60 0.45
C LEU A 150 15.64 -4.70 -0.16
N ALA A 151 16.29 -5.53 0.65
CA ALA A 151 17.09 -6.65 0.15
C ALA A 151 16.24 -7.63 -0.67
N ASN A 152 15.05 -7.99 -0.19
CA ASN A 152 14.12 -8.86 -0.92
C ASN A 152 13.63 -8.22 -2.23
N HIS A 153 13.41 -6.91 -2.25
CA HIS A 153 13.06 -6.19 -3.47
C HIS A 153 14.20 -6.20 -4.50
N LEU A 154 15.44 -6.01 -4.04
CA LEU A 154 16.62 -6.08 -4.89
C LEU A 154 16.83 -7.49 -5.47
N ASP A 155 16.61 -8.56 -4.70
CA ASP A 155 16.73 -9.92 -5.21
C ASP A 155 15.72 -10.24 -6.33
N GLU A 156 14.47 -9.81 -6.16
CA GLU A 156 13.46 -10.00 -7.21
C GLU A 156 13.78 -9.17 -8.46
N TYR A 157 14.32 -7.96 -8.28
CA TYR A 157 14.79 -7.15 -9.39
C TYR A 157 16.00 -7.76 -10.09
N GLU A 158 16.98 -8.27 -9.35
CA GLU A 158 18.15 -8.98 -9.85
C GLU A 158 17.75 -10.18 -10.72
N LYS A 159 16.85 -11.01 -10.21
CA LYS A 159 16.28 -12.14 -10.95
C LYS A 159 15.64 -11.67 -12.26
N SER A 160 14.82 -10.63 -12.20
CA SER A 160 14.15 -10.07 -13.37
C SER A 160 15.16 -9.54 -14.41
N LEU A 161 16.22 -8.85 -13.97
CA LEU A 161 17.30 -8.38 -14.83
C LEU A 161 18.01 -9.53 -15.55
N ARG A 162 18.36 -10.60 -14.83
CA ARG A 162 19.00 -11.78 -15.43
C ARG A 162 18.14 -12.41 -16.53
N GLN A 163 16.85 -12.54 -16.29
CA GLN A 163 15.90 -13.11 -17.26
C GLN A 163 15.74 -12.25 -18.52
N THR A 164 15.99 -10.95 -18.41
CA THR A 164 16.01 -10.02 -19.55
C THR A 164 17.39 -9.81 -20.18
N GLY A 165 18.42 -10.55 -19.74
CA GLY A 165 19.78 -10.46 -20.28
C GLY A 165 20.59 -9.25 -19.79
N ARG A 166 20.07 -8.47 -18.83
CA ARG A 166 20.72 -7.28 -18.26
C ARG A 166 21.72 -7.66 -17.16
N LEU A 167 22.68 -8.51 -17.49
CA LEU A 167 23.55 -9.20 -16.53
C LEU A 167 24.43 -8.23 -15.71
N SER A 168 25.02 -7.23 -16.34
CA SER A 168 25.88 -6.26 -15.64
C SER A 168 25.11 -5.47 -14.58
N GLU A 169 23.85 -5.11 -14.86
CA GLU A 169 22.99 -4.44 -13.87
C GLU A 169 22.57 -5.41 -12.77
N ALA A 170 22.25 -6.66 -13.12
CA ALA A 170 21.91 -7.70 -12.16
C ALA A 170 23.04 -7.90 -11.13
N ASP A 171 24.30 -7.93 -11.57
CA ASP A 171 25.44 -8.10 -10.67
C ASP A 171 25.63 -6.91 -9.71
N VAL A 172 25.36 -5.69 -10.17
CA VAL A 172 25.35 -4.49 -9.32
C VAL A 172 24.23 -4.59 -8.26
N ILE A 173 23.03 -5.00 -8.67
CA ILE A 173 21.89 -5.16 -7.76
C ILE A 173 22.13 -6.28 -6.75
N ALA A 174 22.70 -7.42 -7.18
CA ALA A 174 23.06 -8.53 -6.31
C ALA A 174 24.01 -8.10 -5.19
N LYS A 175 25.03 -7.29 -5.52
CA LYS A 175 25.97 -6.75 -4.54
C LYS A 175 25.26 -5.87 -3.51
N LYS A 176 24.40 -4.96 -3.97
CA LYS A 176 23.62 -4.06 -3.09
C LYS A 176 22.68 -4.84 -2.17
N SER A 177 22.05 -5.90 -2.66
CA SER A 177 21.19 -6.76 -1.84
C SER A 177 21.98 -7.46 -0.73
N LYS A 178 23.16 -7.98 -1.07
CA LYS A 178 24.05 -8.65 -0.09
C LYS A 178 24.54 -7.70 1.00
N GLU A 179 24.79 -6.43 0.69
CA GLU A 179 25.21 -5.41 1.67
C GLU A 179 24.13 -5.07 2.70
N LEU A 180 22.86 -5.46 2.45
CA LEU A 180 21.73 -5.21 3.34
C LEU A 180 21.41 -6.38 4.29
N ARG A 181 22.13 -7.49 4.18
CA ARG A 181 21.95 -8.71 5.00
C ARG A 181 23.19 -8.97 5.86
#